data_AF-A0A1X0U4L5-F1
#
_entry.id   AF-A0A1X0U4L5-F1
#
_cell.length_a   1.000
_cell.length_b   1.000
_cell.length_c   1.000
_cell.angle_alpha   90.00
_cell.angle_beta   90.00
_cell.angle_gamma   90.00
#
_symmetry.space_group_name_H-M   'P 1'
#
loop_
_entity.id
_entity.type
_entity.pdbx_description
1 polymer ?
#
loop_
_entity_poly.entity_id
_entity_poly.type
_entity_poly.pdbx_seq_one_letter_code
_entity_poly.pdbx_strand_id
1 'polypeptide(L)' 'MEENIILDENTLSPWLKKDLQKFLDCKNSNTHPNWDLSLYWSELYSSINISQLSKEITKEQAEYLRKKYLGIC' A
#
# COMPACT_ATOMS: atom_id res chain seq x y z
N MET A 1 15.26 -17.68 -2.27
CA MET A 1 13.91 -18.30 -2.33
C MET A 1 12.93 -17.17 -2.27
N GLU A 2 12.11 -16.97 -3.30
CA GLU A 2 10.93 -16.10 -3.17
C GLU A 2 9.97 -16.86 -2.26
N GLU A 3 9.94 -16.52 -0.98
CA GLU A 3 8.84 -16.91 -0.12
C GLU A 3 7.58 -16.24 -0.69
N ASN A 4 6.62 -17.05 -1.12
CA ASN A 4 5.28 -16.56 -1.45
C ASN A 4 4.64 -16.11 -0.13
N ILE A 5 4.83 -14.84 0.21
CA ILE A 5 4.13 -14.21 1.34
C ILE A 5 2.63 -14.26 1.02
N ILE A 6 1.91 -15.08 1.77
CA ILE A 6 0.44 -15.07 1.76
C ILE A 6 0.01 -14.07 2.84
N LEU A 7 -0.17 -12.81 2.44
CA LEU A 7 -0.78 -11.78 3.28
C LEU A 7 -2.30 -11.79 3.03
N ASP A 8 -3.09 -12.08 4.07
CA ASP A 8 -4.52 -11.77 4.04
C ASP A 8 -4.72 -10.26 4.27
N GLU A 9 -4.92 -9.52 3.18
CA GLU A 9 -5.09 -8.07 3.21
C GLU A 9 -6.34 -7.63 3.99
N ASN A 10 -7.26 -8.56 4.31
CA ASN A 10 -8.39 -8.30 5.20
C ASN A 10 -7.98 -8.18 6.68
N THR A 11 -6.74 -8.51 7.03
CA THR A 11 -6.23 -8.34 8.40
C THR A 11 -5.51 -7.01 8.62
N LEU A 12 -5.30 -6.23 7.55
CA LEU A 12 -4.69 -4.90 7.64
C LEU A 12 -5.52 -3.93 8.50
N SER A 13 -4.83 -2.99 9.15
CA SER A 13 -5.46 -1.95 9.95
C SER A 13 -6.41 -1.10 9.08
N PRO A 14 -7.51 -0.57 9.67
CA PRO A 14 -8.51 0.18 8.90
C PRO A 14 -7.95 1.37 8.11
N TRP A 15 -6.93 2.07 8.64
CA TRP A 15 -6.30 3.19 7.93
C TRP A 15 -5.50 2.73 6.72
N LEU A 16 -4.78 1.60 6.83
CA LEU A 16 -3.94 1.11 5.75
C LEU A 16 -4.82 0.62 4.60
N LYS A 17 -5.93 -0.05 4.93
CA LYS A 17 -6.97 -0.39 3.95
C LYS A 17 -7.56 0.84 3.26
N LYS A 18 -7.85 1.89 4.04
CA LYS A 18 -8.42 3.13 3.51
C LYS A 18 -7.49 3.79 2.49
N ASP A 19 -6.20 3.91 2.79
CA ASP A 19 -5.24 4.55 1.88
C ASP A 19 -4.92 3.66 0.67
N LEU A 20 -4.92 2.34 0.84
CA LEU A 20 -4.82 1.39 -0.26
C LEU A 20 -6.01 1.55 -1.22
N GLN A 21 -7.23 1.66 -0.69
CA GLN A 21 -8.42 1.88 -1.51
C GLN A 21 -8.36 3.22 -2.25
N LYS A 22 -8.00 4.33 -1.59
CA LYS A 22 -7.83 5.63 -2.28
C LYS A 22 -6.86 5.54 -3.45
N PHE A 23 -5.72 4.88 -3.25
CA PHE A 23 -4.73 4.69 -4.30
C PHE A 23 -5.29 3.87 -5.46
N LEU A 24 -6.00 2.76 -5.19
CA LEU A 24 -6.62 1.95 -6.23
C LEU A 24 -7.73 2.70 -6.97
N ASP A 25 -8.58 3.44 -6.26
CA ASP A 25 -9.65 4.24 -6.84
C ASP A 25 -9.07 5.31 -7.78
N CYS A 26 -8.02 6.00 -7.35
CA CYS A 26 -7.33 6.99 -8.18
C CYS A 26 -6.65 6.33 -9.38
N LYS A 27 -5.95 5.20 -9.18
CA LYS A 27 -5.20 4.50 -10.24
C LYS A 27 -6.12 3.93 -11.31
N ASN A 28 -7.32 3.49 -10.93
CA ASN A 28 -8.28 2.87 -11.84
C ASN A 28 -9.29 3.88 -12.41
N SER A 29 -9.24 5.15 -11.99
CA SER A 29 -10.16 6.16 -12.48
C SER A 29 -9.68 6.77 -13.80
N ASN A 30 -10.63 6.99 -14.71
CA ASN A 30 -10.40 7.67 -15.99
C ASN A 30 -10.53 9.20 -15.90
N THR A 31 -10.82 9.76 -14.71
CA THR A 31 -11.19 11.17 -14.56
C THR A 31 -10.19 12.01 -13.77
N HIS A 32 -9.17 11.41 -13.16
CA HIS A 32 -8.25 12.14 -12.29
C HIS A 32 -6.96 12.58 -13.00
N PRO A 33 -6.51 13.84 -12.79
CA PRO A 33 -5.20 14.27 -13.25
C PRO A 33 -4.08 13.53 -12.51
N ASN A 34 -2.95 13.29 -13.19
CA ASN A 34 -1.77 12.59 -12.64
C ASN A 34 -1.28 13.09 -11.26
N TRP A 35 -1.59 14.34 -10.90
CA TRP A 35 -1.29 14.90 -9.59
C TRP A 35 -1.89 14.05 -8.45
N ASP A 36 -3.13 13.60 -8.60
CA ASP A 36 -3.83 12.82 -7.57
C ASP A 36 -3.15 11.45 -7.36
N LEU A 37 -2.66 10.82 -8.43
CA LEU A 37 -1.97 9.53 -8.32
C LEU A 37 -0.65 9.65 -7.54
N SER A 38 0.13 10.71 -7.78
CA SER A 38 1.39 10.94 -7.06
C SER A 38 1.20 11.24 -5.58
N LEU A 39 0.11 11.94 -5.23
CA LEU A 39 -0.29 12.21 -3.86
C LEU A 39 -0.67 10.90 -3.15
N TYR A 40 -1.60 10.12 -3.71
CA TYR A 40 -2.04 8.87 -3.09
C TYR A 40 -0.96 7.79 -3.06
N TRP A 41 -0.02 7.80 -4.01
CA TRP A 41 1.18 6.98 -3.94
C TRP A 41 2.00 7.32 -2.68
N SER A 42 2.21 8.62 -2.43
CA SER A 42 3.00 9.11 -1.28
C SER A 42 2.30 8.86 0.05
N GLU A 43 0.96 9.01 0.09
CA GLU A 43 0.14 8.64 1.25
C GLU A 43 0.26 7.13 1.55
N LEU A 44 0.03 6.26 0.55
CA LEU A 44 0.10 4.81 0.74
C LEU A 44 1.50 4.34 1.15
N TYR A 45 2.55 4.90 0.55
CA TYR A 45 3.94 4.63 0.94
C TYR A 45 4.18 4.95 2.42
N SER A 46 3.71 6.13 2.86
CA SER A 46 3.84 6.56 4.26
C SER A 46 3.06 5.64 5.19
N SER A 47 1.82 5.29 4.85
CA SER A 47 0.98 4.39 5.65
C SER A 47 1.57 2.99 5.78
N ILE A 48 2.15 2.42 4.72
CA ILE A 48 2.86 1.13 4.80
C ILE A 48 4.06 1.23 5.75
N ASN A 49 4.89 2.27 5.63
CA ASN A 49 6.09 2.41 6.45
C ASN A 49 5.77 2.69 7.93
N ILE A 50 4.75 3.49 8.21
CA ILE A 50 4.28 3.72 9.58
C ILE A 50 3.72 2.42 10.16
N SER A 51 2.95 1.64 9.40
CA SER A 51 2.43 0.35 9.85
C SER A 51 3.56 -0.64 10.17
N GLN A 52 4.63 -0.63 9.39
CA GLN A 52 5.85 -1.41 9.67
C GLN A 52 6.56 -0.90 10.94
N LEU A 53 6.76 0.41 11.09
CA LEU A 53 7.42 1.01 12.25
C LEU A 53 6.66 0.74 13.55
N SER A 54 5.33 0.81 13.48
CA SER A 54 4.40 0.53 14.57
C SER A 54 4.20 -0.97 14.84
N LYS A 55 4.84 -1.85 14.06
CA LYS A 55 4.75 -3.32 14.15
C LYS A 55 3.34 -3.88 13.90
N GLU A 56 2.50 -3.17 13.15
CA GLU A 56 1.19 -3.67 12.71
C GLU A 56 1.33 -4.70 11.59
N ILE A 57 2.38 -4.55 10.77
CA ILE A 57 2.77 -5.48 9.73
C ILE A 57 4.27 -5.78 9.84
N THR A 58 4.68 -6.96 9.40
CA THR A 58 6.10 -7.32 9.35
C THR A 58 6.83 -6.58 8.22
N LYS A 59 8.16 -6.65 8.23
CA LYS A 59 8.98 -6.10 7.14
C LYS A 59 8.62 -6.76 5.80
N GLU A 60 8.43 -8.07 5.80
CA GLU A 60 8.10 -8.88 4.63
C GLU A 60 6.72 -8.49 4.08
N GLN A 61 5.73 -8.29 4.95
CA GLN A 61 4.40 -7.80 4.56
C GLN A 61 4.47 -6.38 3.97
N ALA A 62 5.28 -5.50 4.55
CA ALA A 62 5.49 -4.15 4.03
C ALA A 62 6.17 -4.17 2.64
N GLU A 63 7.18 -5.00 2.45
CA GLU A 63 7.85 -5.21 1.15
C GLU A 63 6.88 -5.79 0.11
N TYR A 64 6.05 -6.76 0.49
CA TYR A 64 4.99 -7.29 -0.38
C TYR A 64 4.02 -6.19 -0.83
N LEU A 65 3.54 -5.34 0.09
CA LEU A 65 2.63 -4.24 -0.23
C LEU A 65 3.28 -3.19 -1.14
N ARG A 66 4.52 -2.80 -0.84
CA ARG A 66 5.31 -1.86 -1.66
C ARG A 66 5.54 -2.39 -3.08
N LYS A 67 5.93 -3.67 -3.21
CA LYS A 67 6.13 -4.32 -4.50
C LYS A 67 4.83 -4.42 -5.29
N LYS A 68 3.74 -4.87 -4.65
CA LYS A 68 2.44 -5.10 -5.30
C LYS A 68 1.75 -3.80 -5.76
N TYR A 69 1.71 -2.79 -4.90
CA TYR A 69 0.90 -1.59 -5.15
C TYR A 69 1.71 -0.43 -5.73
N LEU A 70 2.93 -0.24 -5.24
CA LEU A 70 3.74 0.93 -5.53
C LEU A 70 4.85 0.69 -6.57
N GLY A 71 5.14 -0.59 -6.89
CA GLY A 71 6.15 -0.98 -7.87
C GLY A 71 7.59 -0.77 -7.40
N ILE A 72 7.82 -0.72 -6.09
CA ILE A 72 9.15 -0.50 -5.49
C ILE A 72 9.49 -1.62 -4.49
N CYS A 73 10.78 -1.91 -4.36
CA CYS A 73 11.33 -2.87 -3.40
C CYS A 73 11.83 -2.14 -2.15
#